data_AF-A0A2U3QIZ4-F1
#
_entry.id   AF-A0A2U3QIZ4-F1
#
_cell.length_a   1.000
_cell.length_b   1.000
_cell.length_c   1.000
_cell.angle_alpha   90.00
_cell.angle_beta   90.00
_cell.angle_gamma   90.00
#
_symmetry.space_group_name_H-M   'P 1'
#
loop_
_entity.id
_entity.type
_entity.pdbx_description
1 polymer ?
#
loop_
_entity_poly.entity_id
_entity_poly.type
_entity_poly.pdbx_seq_one_letter_code
_entity_poly.pdbx_strand_id
1 'polypeptide(L)'
;MPLAYSPTPECSDETISNYFLPQVWAEFLNQDCFHWNWYGHFTFRDYPHIETAGKGWNKFIHMLNRECFGVRYWKDKSKGVTWARGTEDQKRGAVHFHAIIGNIPDRVRRMDYVDKWFEMAGIARIYAYEKGRGAEYYMSKSTYAWKRGEIDLSETLKYHLNEAVLPPVLR
;
A
#
# COMPACT_ATOMS: atom_id res chain seq x y z
N MET A 1 30.61 -10.58 -46.34
CA MET A 1 30.43 -9.39 -45.47
C MET A 1 29.67 -9.84 -44.22
N PRO A 2 30.26 -9.79 -43.02
CA PRO A 2 29.57 -10.15 -41.79
C PRO A 2 28.66 -9.01 -41.33
N LEU A 3 27.46 -9.38 -40.88
CA LEU A 3 26.45 -8.49 -40.32
C LEU A 3 26.96 -7.88 -39.01
N ALA A 4 26.90 -6.55 -38.89
CA ALA A 4 27.26 -5.85 -37.67
C ALA A 4 26.28 -6.20 -36.54
N TYR A 5 26.82 -6.75 -35.46
CA TYR A 5 26.17 -6.91 -34.17
C TYR A 5 25.76 -5.52 -33.66
N SER A 6 24.45 -5.27 -33.57
CA SER A 6 23.93 -4.06 -32.94
C SER A 6 24.13 -4.18 -31.43
N PRO A 7 24.79 -3.23 -30.75
CA PRO A 7 24.96 -3.30 -29.31
C PRO A 7 23.59 -3.24 -28.63
N THR A 8 23.36 -4.15 -27.70
CA THR A 8 22.27 -4.06 -26.72
C THR A 8 22.34 -2.70 -26.04
N PRO A 9 21.19 -2.04 -25.73
CA PRO A 9 21.22 -0.75 -25.08
C PRO A 9 21.95 -0.88 -23.74
N GLU A 10 23.13 -0.27 -23.65
CA GLU A 10 23.86 -0.10 -22.41
C GLU A 10 22.94 0.62 -21.43
N CYS A 11 22.67 -0.01 -20.29
CA CYS A 11 22.06 0.63 -19.14
C CYS A 11 23.05 1.69 -18.65
N SER A 12 22.92 2.91 -19.17
CA SER A 12 23.66 4.06 -18.67
C SER A 12 23.29 4.24 -17.21
N ASP A 13 24.29 4.30 -16.33
CA ASP A 13 24.23 4.74 -14.93
C ASP A 13 23.72 6.19 -14.85
N GLU A 14 22.48 6.42 -15.26
CA GLU A 14 21.75 7.63 -14.90
C GLU A 14 21.55 7.55 -13.39
N THR A 15 22.17 8.47 -12.66
CA THR A 15 21.90 8.77 -11.26
C THR A 15 20.38 8.74 -11.04
N ILE A 16 19.84 7.61 -10.59
CA ILE A 16 18.42 7.45 -10.37
C ILE A 16 18.05 8.52 -9.35
N SER A 17 17.33 9.54 -9.82
CA SER A 17 16.88 10.65 -8.99
C SER A 17 16.24 10.07 -7.73
N ASN A 18 16.53 10.64 -6.56
CA ASN A 18 15.97 10.13 -5.30
C ASN A 18 14.42 10.10 -5.29
N TYR A 19 13.78 10.73 -6.29
CA TYR A 19 12.34 10.80 -6.52
C TYR A 19 11.80 9.72 -7.48
N PHE A 20 12.66 8.99 -8.19
CA PHE A 20 12.27 8.03 -9.22
C PHE A 20 11.44 6.87 -8.65
N LEU A 21 11.93 6.19 -7.60
CA LEU A 21 11.20 5.07 -6.98
C LEU A 21 9.81 5.47 -6.44
N PRO A 22 9.66 6.59 -5.72
CA PRO A 22 8.34 7.09 -5.33
C PRO A 22 7.41 7.38 -6.51
N GLN A 23 7.94 7.88 -7.63
CA GLN A 23 7.15 8.15 -8.84
C GLN A 23 6.66 6.84 -9.48
N VAL A 24 7.55 5.87 -9.66
CA VAL A 24 7.19 4.55 -10.22
C VAL A 24 6.13 3.85 -9.36
N TRP A 25 6.28 3.88 -8.03
CA TRP A 25 5.25 3.36 -7.13
C TRP A 25 3.94 4.12 -7.21
N ALA A 26 3.99 5.45 -7.31
CA ALA A 26 2.78 6.26 -7.46
C ALA A 26 2.06 5.93 -8.78
N GLU A 27 2.79 5.82 -9.90
CA GLU A 27 2.25 5.43 -11.19
C GLU A 27 1.63 4.02 -11.17
N PHE A 28 2.33 3.06 -10.55
CA PHE A 28 1.82 1.72 -10.36
C PHE A 28 0.47 1.74 -9.63
N LEU A 29 0.37 2.44 -8.51
CA LEU A 29 -0.84 2.46 -7.68
C LEU A 29 -1.96 3.33 -8.23
N ASN A 30 -1.67 4.17 -9.22
CA ASN A 30 -2.65 5.02 -9.90
C ASN A 30 -3.38 4.28 -11.05
N GLN A 31 -3.09 2.99 -11.27
CA GLN A 31 -3.78 2.19 -12.30
C GLN A 31 -5.29 2.07 -12.01
N ASP A 32 -6.11 2.13 -13.08
CA ASP A 32 -7.58 2.07 -12.99
C ASP A 32 -8.13 0.73 -12.47
N CYS A 33 -7.33 -0.34 -12.54
CA CYS A 33 -7.70 -1.64 -12.01
C CYS A 33 -7.76 -1.65 -10.46
N PHE A 34 -7.21 -0.64 -9.80
CA PHE A 34 -7.25 -0.52 -8.35
C PHE A 34 -8.42 0.33 -7.87
N HIS A 35 -9.34 -0.32 -7.16
CA HIS A 35 -10.50 0.33 -6.55
C HIS A 35 -10.17 0.84 -5.13
N TRP A 36 -9.38 1.90 -5.05
CA TRP A 36 -9.06 2.56 -3.78
C TRP A 36 -10.25 3.33 -3.22
N ASN A 37 -10.48 3.24 -1.90
CA ASN A 37 -11.56 3.94 -1.21
C ASN A 37 -11.02 4.93 -0.19
N TRP A 38 -9.97 4.57 0.54
CA TRP A 38 -9.42 5.37 1.63
C TRP A 38 -7.93 5.63 1.44
N TYR A 39 -7.49 6.79 1.90
CA TYR A 39 -6.08 7.13 2.08
C TYR A 39 -5.88 7.57 3.52
N GLY A 40 -4.84 7.09 4.19
CA GLY A 40 -4.65 7.41 5.59
C GLY A 40 -3.20 7.46 6.06
N HIS A 41 -3.02 8.20 7.14
CA HIS A 41 -1.78 8.32 7.89
C HIS A 41 -2.03 7.73 9.28
N PHE A 42 -1.14 6.87 9.73
CA PHE A 42 -1.30 6.12 10.97
C PHE A 42 -0.04 6.29 11.82
N THR A 43 -0.15 7.00 12.94
CA THR A 43 0.96 7.25 13.87
C THR A 43 0.75 6.42 15.12
N PHE A 44 1.76 5.65 15.53
CA PHE A 44 1.72 4.93 16.79
C PHE A 44 1.90 5.90 17.97
N ARG A 45 1.17 5.65 19.06
CA ARG A 45 1.27 6.44 20.31
C ARG A 45 2.63 6.24 20.97
N ASP A 46 3.08 4.99 21.00
CA ASP A 46 4.34 4.58 21.60
C ASP A 46 5.44 4.46 20.53
N TYR A 47 6.62 3.99 20.94
CA TYR A 47 7.75 3.66 20.08
C TYR A 47 7.86 2.13 19.87
N PRO A 48 6.85 1.48 19.26
CA PRO A 48 6.90 0.04 19.09
C PRO A 48 8.02 -0.32 18.12
N HIS A 49 8.61 -1.50 18.34
CA HIS A 49 9.41 -2.15 17.30
C HIS A 49 8.56 -2.34 16.03
N ILE A 50 9.19 -2.29 14.85
CA ILE A 50 8.53 -2.35 13.53
C ILE A 50 7.63 -3.60 13.41
N GLU A 51 8.07 -4.73 13.95
CA GLU A 51 7.27 -5.97 13.96
C GLU A 51 5.97 -5.81 14.76
N THR A 52 6.01 -5.16 15.92
CA THR A 52 4.83 -4.88 16.74
C THR A 52 3.88 -3.92 16.02
N ALA A 53 4.43 -2.92 15.34
CA ALA A 53 3.65 -2.03 14.49
C ALA A 53 2.97 -2.79 13.33
N GLY A 54 3.69 -3.74 12.71
CA GLY A 54 3.15 -4.65 11.70
C GLY A 54 2.00 -5.52 12.21
N LYS A 55 2.12 -6.06 13.43
CA LYS A 55 1.02 -6.82 14.07
C LYS A 55 -0.20 -5.93 14.35
N GLY A 56 0.01 -4.69 14.78
CA GLY A 56 -1.05 -3.69 14.94
C GLY A 56 -1.79 -3.42 13.63
N TRP A 57 -1.05 -3.20 12.54
CA TRP A 57 -1.62 -3.07 11.20
C TRP A 57 -2.44 -4.29 10.77
N ASN A 58 -1.90 -5.50 10.97
CA ASN A 58 -2.60 -6.72 10.61
C ASN A 58 -3.90 -6.90 11.40
N LYS A 59 -3.93 -6.51 12.68
CA LYS A 59 -5.15 -6.51 13.49
C LYS A 59 -6.17 -5.49 12.95
N PHE A 60 -5.74 -4.30 12.57
CA PHE A 60 -6.59 -3.28 11.96
C PHE A 60 -7.24 -3.79 10.66
N ILE A 61 -6.42 -4.34 9.75
CA ILE A 61 -6.90 -4.93 8.48
C ILE A 61 -7.80 -6.14 8.73
N HIS A 62 -7.53 -6.96 9.75
CA HIS A 62 -8.38 -8.08 10.10
C HIS A 62 -9.77 -7.64 10.57
N MET A 63 -9.87 -6.58 11.39
CA MET A 63 -11.17 -6.00 11.79
C MET A 63 -11.94 -5.50 10.56
N LEU A 64 -11.25 -4.77 9.67
CA LEU A 64 -11.84 -4.25 8.43
C LEU A 64 -12.34 -5.36 7.51
N ASN A 65 -11.53 -6.39 7.29
CA ASN A 65 -11.92 -7.55 6.49
C ASN A 65 -13.16 -8.27 7.04
N ARG A 66 -13.25 -8.43 8.36
CA ARG A 66 -14.41 -9.08 8.98
C ARG A 66 -15.69 -8.29 8.79
N GLU A 67 -15.63 -6.96 8.78
CA GLU A 67 -16.79 -6.11 8.55
C GLU A 67 -17.19 -6.06 7.06
N CYS A 68 -16.20 -6.01 6.17
CA CYS A 68 -16.42 -5.97 4.72
C CYS A 68 -16.91 -7.31 4.15
N PHE A 69 -16.30 -8.43 4.58
CA PHE A 69 -16.43 -9.75 3.93
C PHE A 69 -16.86 -10.88 4.86
N GLY A 70 -17.05 -10.60 6.15
CA GLY A 70 -17.45 -11.59 7.16
C GLY A 70 -16.30 -12.40 7.75
N VAL A 71 -16.62 -13.24 8.73
CA VAL A 71 -15.63 -13.97 9.56
C VAL A 71 -14.83 -15.05 8.81
N ARG A 72 -15.26 -15.42 7.60
CA ARG A 72 -14.64 -16.47 6.76
C ARG A 72 -13.90 -15.89 5.54
N TYR A 73 -13.65 -14.59 5.48
CA TYR A 73 -12.99 -13.95 4.35
C TYR A 73 -11.68 -14.65 3.95
N TRP A 74 -10.89 -15.07 4.94
CA TRP A 74 -9.58 -15.74 4.77
C TRP A 74 -9.64 -17.07 4.00
N LYS A 75 -10.82 -17.68 3.83
CA LYS A 75 -10.97 -18.93 3.06
C LYS A 75 -10.85 -18.72 1.56
N ASP A 76 -10.98 -17.48 1.10
CA ASP A 76 -11.01 -17.12 -0.31
C ASP A 76 -10.04 -15.96 -0.54
N LYS A 77 -8.95 -16.22 -1.27
CA LYS A 77 -7.89 -15.22 -1.51
C LYS A 77 -8.36 -14.03 -2.33
N SER A 78 -9.46 -14.19 -3.09
CA SER A 78 -10.11 -13.10 -3.81
C SER A 78 -10.92 -12.16 -2.90
N LYS A 79 -11.16 -12.56 -1.64
CA LYS A 79 -11.92 -11.78 -0.66
C LYS A 79 -11.00 -11.12 0.35
N GLY A 80 -10.98 -9.80 0.30
CA GLY A 80 -10.30 -8.98 1.27
C GLY A 80 -10.20 -7.54 0.81
N VAL A 81 -9.95 -6.64 1.75
CA VAL A 81 -9.56 -5.29 1.40
C VAL A 81 -8.20 -5.32 0.73
N THR A 82 -8.06 -4.57 -0.34
CA THR A 82 -6.77 -4.32 -0.97
C THR A 82 -6.08 -3.19 -0.22
N TRP A 83 -4.76 -3.27 -0.04
CA TRP A 83 -4.01 -2.15 0.53
C TRP A 83 -2.56 -2.15 0.08
N ALA A 84 -1.99 -0.95 0.04
CA ALA A 84 -0.57 -0.70 -0.04
C ALA A 84 -0.17 0.22 1.12
N ARG A 85 0.95 -0.07 1.78
CA ARG A 85 1.39 0.63 2.98
C ARG A 85 2.88 0.92 2.93
N GLY A 86 3.26 2.18 3.06
CA GLY A 86 4.63 2.62 3.29
C GLY A 86 4.93 2.79 4.77
N THR A 87 6.08 2.28 5.23
CA THR A 87 6.59 2.52 6.59
C THR A 87 7.60 3.66 6.62
N GLU A 88 7.39 4.64 7.51
CA GLU A 88 8.28 5.78 7.73
C GLU A 88 8.61 5.92 9.21
N ASP A 89 9.90 6.06 9.52
CA ASP A 89 10.35 6.45 10.85
C ASP A 89 10.24 7.97 11.00
N GLN A 90 9.40 8.44 11.92
CA GLN A 90 9.39 9.87 12.23
C GLN A 90 10.66 10.26 13.01
N LYS A 91 11.13 11.51 12.81
CA LYS A 91 12.28 12.08 13.54
C LYS A 91 12.18 11.98 15.08
N ARG A 92 10.97 11.80 15.62
CA ARG A 92 10.71 11.61 17.06
C ARG A 92 10.86 10.16 17.53
N GLY A 93 11.13 9.22 16.62
CA GLY A 93 11.25 7.78 16.86
C GLY A 93 9.97 6.98 16.62
N ALA A 94 8.82 7.64 16.39
CA ALA A 94 7.53 6.96 16.28
C ALA A 94 7.35 6.36 14.89
N VAL A 95 6.92 5.10 14.83
CA VAL A 95 6.56 4.43 13.59
C VAL A 95 5.35 5.13 12.98
N HIS A 96 5.41 5.42 11.69
CA HIS A 96 4.34 6.05 10.94
C HIS A 96 4.07 5.28 9.65
N PHE A 97 2.81 4.96 9.41
CA PHE A 97 2.38 4.34 8.17
C PHE A 97 1.60 5.32 7.30
N HIS A 98 1.92 5.33 6.01
CA HIS A 98 1.04 5.86 4.98
C HIS A 98 0.40 4.68 4.29
N ALA A 99 -0.92 4.72 4.08
CA ALA A 99 -1.60 3.63 3.40
C ALA A 99 -2.73 4.10 2.50
N ILE A 100 -2.90 3.40 1.40
CA ILE A 100 -4.11 3.41 0.58
C ILE A 100 -4.81 2.08 0.75
N ILE A 101 -6.14 2.11 0.89
CA ILE A 101 -6.96 0.93 1.18
C ILE A 101 -8.17 0.95 0.24
N GLY A 102 -8.47 -0.19 -0.36
CA GLY A 102 -9.49 -0.37 -1.38
C GLY A 102 -10.35 -1.60 -1.13
N ASN A 103 -11.32 -1.80 -2.03
CA ASN A 103 -12.33 -2.85 -1.93
C ASN A 103 -13.14 -2.76 -0.61
N ILE A 104 -13.48 -1.54 -0.19
CA ILE A 104 -14.28 -1.26 1.00
C ILE A 104 -15.70 -0.88 0.58
N PRO A 105 -16.73 -1.62 1.04
CA PRO A 105 -18.13 -1.27 0.75
C PRO A 105 -18.55 0.05 1.41
N ASP A 106 -19.40 0.82 0.74
CA ASP A 106 -19.85 2.15 1.21
C ASP A 106 -20.55 2.16 2.58
N ARG A 107 -21.12 1.01 2.99
CA ARG A 107 -21.73 0.85 4.32
C ARG A 107 -20.72 0.96 5.48
N VAL A 108 -19.43 0.77 5.20
CA VAL A 108 -18.36 0.79 6.21
C VAL A 108 -17.91 2.23 6.42
N ARG A 109 -18.14 2.75 7.63
CA ARG A 109 -17.84 4.14 7.95
C ARG A 109 -16.37 4.31 8.33
N ARG A 110 -15.67 5.17 7.57
CA ARG A 110 -14.25 5.48 7.77
C ARG A 110 -13.91 5.98 9.18
N MET A 111 -14.77 6.80 9.79
CA MET A 111 -14.53 7.37 11.11
C MET A 111 -14.52 6.30 12.22
N ASP A 112 -15.28 5.22 12.07
CA ASP A 112 -15.26 4.11 13.04
C ASP A 112 -13.88 3.44 13.06
N TYR A 113 -13.16 3.47 11.93
CA TYR A 113 -11.79 2.95 11.82
C TYR A 113 -10.73 3.94 12.32
N VAL A 114 -11.02 5.24 12.32
CA VAL A 114 -10.20 6.23 13.03
C VAL A 114 -10.26 5.94 14.53
N ASP A 115 -11.47 5.75 15.06
CA ASP A 115 -11.69 5.47 16.48
C ASP A 115 -11.06 4.13 16.91
N LYS A 116 -11.27 3.06 16.12
CA LYS A 116 -10.62 1.76 16.36
C LYS A 116 -9.09 1.88 16.38
N TRP A 117 -8.50 2.67 15.48
CA TRP A 117 -7.05 2.89 15.49
C TRP A 117 -6.59 3.65 16.75
N PHE A 118 -7.38 4.64 17.19
CA PHE A 118 -7.16 5.39 18.42
C PHE A 118 -7.13 4.53 19.67
N GLU A 119 -8.09 3.62 19.79
CA GLU A 119 -8.14 2.68 20.90
C GLU A 119 -6.97 1.70 20.89
N MET A 120 -6.57 1.22 19.70
CA MET A 120 -5.62 0.11 19.60
C MET A 120 -4.14 0.50 19.53
N ALA A 121 -3.79 1.63 18.91
CA ALA A 121 -2.41 1.87 18.49
C ALA A 121 -1.96 3.32 18.55
N GLY A 122 -2.83 4.30 18.25
CA GLY A 122 -2.42 5.70 18.23
C GLY A 122 -3.30 6.58 17.36
N ILE A 123 -2.76 7.60 16.72
CA ILE A 123 -3.58 8.57 15.99
C ILE A 123 -3.65 8.18 14.51
N ALA A 124 -4.86 8.13 13.95
CA ALA A 124 -5.06 7.98 12.51
C ALA A 124 -5.76 9.20 11.91
N ARG A 125 -5.40 9.53 10.67
CA ARG A 125 -6.16 10.43 9.81
C ARG A 125 -6.48 9.69 8.53
N ILE A 126 -7.74 9.32 8.35
CA ILE A 126 -8.18 8.58 7.17
C ILE A 126 -9.14 9.48 6.37
N TYR A 127 -8.82 9.65 5.09
CA TYR A 127 -9.51 10.47 4.11
C TYR A 127 -10.20 9.59 3.06
N ALA A 128 -11.13 10.19 2.30
CA ALA A 128 -11.62 9.55 1.09
C ALA A 128 -10.46 9.56 0.10
N TYR A 129 -10.24 8.44 -0.56
CA TYR A 129 -9.30 8.42 -1.67
C TYR A 129 -9.95 9.16 -2.85
N GLU A 130 -9.19 10.08 -3.42
CA GLU A 130 -9.56 10.81 -4.63
C GLU A 130 -8.39 10.71 -5.60
N LYS A 131 -8.61 10.00 -6.71
CA LYS A 131 -7.60 9.76 -7.74
C LYS A 131 -7.05 11.09 -8.25
N GLY A 132 -5.72 11.17 -8.39
CA GLY A 132 -5.05 12.38 -8.88
C GLY A 132 -4.83 13.49 -7.84
N ARG A 133 -5.23 13.29 -6.56
CA ARG A 133 -4.88 14.22 -5.45
C ARG A 133 -3.55 13.89 -4.76
N GLY A 134 -2.78 12.96 -5.31
CA GLY A 134 -1.40 12.66 -4.89
C GLY A 134 -1.28 11.68 -3.72
N ALA A 135 -2.37 11.00 -3.33
CA ALA A 135 -2.35 10.01 -2.25
C ALA A 135 -1.34 8.87 -2.52
N GLU A 136 -1.18 8.47 -3.77
CA GLU A 136 -0.25 7.46 -4.25
C GLU A 136 1.20 7.91 -4.07
N TYR A 137 1.48 9.18 -4.36
CA TYR A 137 2.80 9.79 -4.14
C TYR A 137 3.13 9.90 -2.65
N TYR A 138 2.19 10.38 -1.83
CA TYR A 138 2.39 10.46 -0.39
C TYR A 138 2.55 9.09 0.26
N MET A 139 1.81 8.07 -0.20
CA MET A 139 2.00 6.69 0.23
C MET A 139 3.40 6.18 -0.12
N SER A 140 3.85 6.46 -1.34
CA SER A 140 5.15 6.02 -1.85
C SER A 140 6.34 6.78 -1.25
N LYS A 141 6.09 7.80 -0.42
CA LYS A 141 7.11 8.65 0.21
C LYS A 141 8.12 7.87 1.06
N SER A 142 7.73 6.71 1.58
CA SER A 142 8.64 5.82 2.32
C SER A 142 9.80 5.31 1.46
N THR A 143 9.63 5.27 0.14
CA THR A 143 10.63 4.72 -0.81
C THR A 143 11.66 5.72 -1.30
N TYR A 144 11.69 6.94 -0.75
CA TYR A 144 12.82 7.83 -0.98
C TYR A 144 14.12 7.13 -0.59
N ALA A 145 15.15 7.27 -1.43
CA ALA A 145 16.42 6.56 -1.27
C ALA A 145 17.06 6.76 0.12
N TRP A 146 16.85 7.92 0.76
CA TRP A 146 17.37 8.23 2.09
C TRP A 146 16.48 7.75 3.25
N LYS A 147 15.23 7.37 2.98
CA LYS A 147 14.28 6.93 4.01
C LYS A 147 14.30 5.43 4.25
N ARG A 148 14.80 4.64 3.29
CA ARG A 148 14.89 3.16 3.38
C ARG A 148 13.59 2.48 3.86
N GLY A 149 12.44 3.11 3.61
CA GLY A 149 11.17 2.58 4.05
C GLY A 149 10.70 1.47 3.13
N GLU A 150 10.02 0.48 3.70
CA GLU A 150 9.45 -0.63 2.97
C GLU A 150 8.03 -0.29 2.52
N ILE A 151 7.62 -0.79 1.34
CA ILE A 151 6.23 -0.83 0.90
C ILE A 151 5.74 -2.26 0.98
N ASP A 152 4.67 -2.44 1.74
CA ASP A 152 3.95 -3.70 1.86
C ASP A 152 2.66 -3.66 1.06
N LEU A 153 2.31 -4.78 0.44
CA LEU A 153 1.08 -4.98 -0.32
C LEU A 153 0.26 -6.12 0.28
N SER A 154 -1.06 -5.94 0.33
CA SER A 154 -1.99 -6.98 0.75
C SER A 154 -1.93 -8.22 -0.16
N GLU A 155 -2.21 -9.40 0.40
CA GLU A 155 -2.32 -10.64 -0.40
C GLU A 155 -3.43 -10.57 -1.44
N THR A 156 -4.58 -9.95 -1.11
CA THR A 156 -5.70 -9.77 -2.04
C THR A 156 -5.33 -8.89 -3.22
N LEU A 157 -4.57 -7.82 -3.01
CA LEU A 157 -4.05 -6.99 -4.11
C LEU A 157 -3.13 -7.80 -5.03
N LYS A 158 -2.21 -8.58 -4.45
CA LYS A 158 -1.30 -9.46 -5.22
C LYS A 158 -2.07 -10.52 -6.01
N TYR A 159 -3.13 -11.08 -5.42
CA TYR A 159 -4.01 -12.03 -6.10
C TYR A 159 -4.66 -11.40 -7.33
N HIS A 160 -5.30 -10.24 -7.19
CA HIS A 160 -5.96 -9.56 -8.31
C HIS A 160 -4.98 -9.08 -9.38
N LEU A 161 -3.76 -8.70 -9.00
CA LEU A 161 -2.69 -8.39 -9.94
C LEU A 161 -2.32 -9.60 -10.81
N ASN A 162 -2.12 -10.77 -10.20
CA ASN A 162 -1.80 -11.98 -10.94
C ASN A 162 -2.94 -12.41 -11.88
N GLU A 163 -4.19 -12.25 -11.43
CA GLU A 163 -5.38 -12.55 -12.24
C GLU A 163 -5.55 -11.59 -13.42
N ALA A 164 -5.12 -10.32 -13.29
CA ALA A 164 -5.17 -9.32 -14.34
C ALA A 164 -4.03 -9.47 -15.38
N VAL A 165 -2.89 -10.05 -14.98
CA VAL A 165 -1.70 -10.23 -15.83
C VAL A 165 -1.74 -11.56 -16.60
N LEU A 166 -2.48 -12.57 -16.13
CA LEU A 166 -2.64 -13.85 -16.83
C LEU A 166 -3.85 -13.83 -17.79
N PRO A 167 -3.67 -14.10 -19.09
CA PRO A 167 -4.80 -14.17 -20.02
C PRO A 167 -5.76 -15.31 -19.64
N PRO A 168 -7.07 -15.20 -19.96
CA PRO A 168 -8.11 -16.15 -19.52
C PRO A 168 -7.92 -17.62 -19.95
N VAL A 169 -6.96 -17.90 -20.83
CA VAL A 169 -6.81 -19.18 -21.54
C VAL A 169 -5.94 -20.19 -20.76
N LEU A 170 -5.37 -19.82 -19.61
CA LEU A 170 -4.56 -20.73 -18.78
C LEU A 170 -5.26 -21.15 -17.47
N ARG A 171 -6.59 -21.19 -17.46
CA ARG A 171 -7.40 -21.69 -16.34
C ARG A 171 -8.04 -23.04 -16.65
#